data_AF-A0A9D7TYB6-F1
#
_entry.id   AF-A0A9D7TYB6-F1
#
_cell.length_a   1.000
_cell.length_b   1.000
_cell.length_c   1.000
_cell.angle_alpha   90.00
_cell.angle_beta   90.00
_cell.angle_gamma   90.00
#
_symmetry.space_group_name_H-M   'P 1'
#
loop_
_entity.id
_entity.type
_entity.pdbx_description
1 polymer ?
#
loop_
_entity_poly.entity_id
_entity_poly.type
_entity_poly.pdbx_seq_one_letter_code
_entity_poly.pdbx_strand_id
1 'polypeptide(L)'
;MKYIVISFLLLSLLGARNSFAQIDIYRNVVPDGNIKLEHNEAKNNKNEIEVVFSGLFLFYKTFFSSQDLTVCTFSPSCSEFGILAVKKFGVIKGGVMTMDRLTRCNGLSPSNYEIDKKTMLLKDDPGYIYRVPVVSSLK
;
A
#
# COMPACT_ATOMS: atom_id res chain seq x y z
N MET A 1 -22.79 31.35 7.86
CA MET A 1 -21.37 30.96 7.67
C MET A 1 -20.68 30.48 8.97
N LYS A 2 -20.89 31.12 10.13
CA LYS A 2 -20.27 30.70 11.42
C LYS A 2 -20.55 29.23 11.81
N TYR A 3 -21.76 28.73 11.61
CA TYR A 3 -22.15 27.37 12.01
C TYR A 3 -21.66 26.26 11.07
N ILE A 4 -21.39 26.58 9.80
CA ILE A 4 -20.86 25.60 8.82
C ILE A 4 -19.41 25.25 9.17
N VAL A 5 -18.60 26.24 9.54
CA VAL A 5 -17.21 26.03 9.93
C VAL A 5 -17.12 25.26 11.25
N ILE A 6 -18.00 25.56 12.21
CA ILE A 6 -18.05 24.86 13.51
C ILE A 6 -18.53 23.41 13.35
N SER A 7 -19.53 23.17 12.50
CA SER A 7 -20.02 21.81 12.22
C SER A 7 -18.96 20.97 11.49
N PHE A 8 -18.18 21.58 10.59
CA PHE A 8 -17.08 20.90 9.90
C PHE A 8 -15.91 20.60 10.84
N LEU A 9 -15.58 21.52 11.76
CA LEU A 9 -14.55 21.33 12.78
C LEU A 9 -14.91 20.18 13.75
N LEU A 10 -16.16 20.13 14.21
CA LEU A 10 -16.66 19.07 15.10
C LEU A 10 -16.68 17.70 14.43
N LEU A 11 -17.02 17.63 13.14
CA LEU A 11 -17.02 16.36 12.38
C LEU A 11 -15.59 15.84 12.14
N SER A 12 -14.61 16.75 11.97
CA SER A 12 -13.20 16.38 11.82
C SER A 12 -12.56 15.88 13.12
N LEU A 13 -12.95 16.43 14.27
CA LEU A 13 -12.46 16.01 15.60
C LEU A 13 -12.99 14.64 16.03
N LEU A 14 -14.17 14.24 15.53
CA LEU A 14 -14.70 12.87 15.71
C LEU A 14 -13.96 11.84 14.85
N GLY A 15 -13.40 12.23 13.69
CA GLY A 15 -12.62 11.35 12.81
C GLY A 15 -11.19 11.08 13.28
N ALA A 16 -10.59 11.97 14.09
CA ALA A 16 -9.18 11.90 14.46
C ALA A 16 -8.83 10.82 15.51
N ARG A 17 -9.80 10.33 16.29
CA ARG A 17 -9.55 9.25 17.27
C ARG A 17 -9.30 7.88 16.63
N ASN A 18 -9.79 7.68 15.40
CA ASN A 18 -9.68 6.40 14.70
C ASN A 18 -8.31 6.19 14.02
N SER A 19 -7.52 7.26 13.80
CA SER A 19 -6.21 7.15 13.11
C SER A 19 -5.04 6.76 14.02
N PHE A 20 -5.05 7.11 15.31
CA PHE A 20 -3.92 6.78 16.20
C PHE A 20 -3.91 5.31 16.65
N ALA A 21 -5.08 4.71 16.91
CA ALA A 21 -5.18 3.27 17.19
C ALA A 21 -4.78 2.41 15.98
N GLN A 22 -4.97 2.92 14.76
CA GLN A 22 -4.65 2.21 13.52
C GLN A 22 -3.13 2.12 13.25
N ILE A 23 -2.34 3.06 13.77
CA ILE A 23 -0.88 3.12 13.60
C ILE A 23 -0.16 2.18 14.59
N ASP A 24 -0.64 2.07 15.83
CA ASP A 24 -0.06 1.12 16.81
C ASP A 24 -0.46 -0.34 16.54
N ILE A 25 -1.61 -0.57 15.89
CA ILE A 25 -1.96 -1.90 15.34
C ILE A 25 -0.96 -2.29 14.25
N TYR A 26 -0.60 -1.39 13.32
CA TYR A 26 0.33 -1.70 12.23
C TYR A 26 1.74 -2.10 12.72
N ARG A 27 2.20 -1.53 13.84
CA ARG A 27 3.51 -1.83 14.45
C ARG A 27 3.57 -3.25 15.07
N ASN A 28 2.43 -3.83 15.44
CA ASN A 28 2.34 -5.18 16.01
C ASN A 28 1.93 -6.25 14.99
N VAL A 29 1.68 -5.85 13.73
CA VAL A 29 1.12 -6.69 12.65
C VAL A 29 2.19 -7.21 11.67
N VAL A 30 3.43 -6.72 11.68
CA VAL A 30 4.50 -7.27 10.83
C VAL A 30 5.50 -8.09 11.65
N PRO A 31 5.20 -9.36 11.98
CA PRO A 31 6.22 -10.31 12.40
C PRO A 31 7.01 -10.80 11.17
N ASP A 32 8.32 -10.96 11.34
CA ASP A 32 9.22 -11.51 10.33
C ASP A 32 8.83 -12.96 9.95
N GLY A 33 8.95 -13.29 8.66
CA GLY A 33 9.42 -14.62 8.26
C GLY A 33 8.47 -15.48 7.40
N ASN A 34 8.94 -15.78 6.18
CA ASN A 34 8.56 -16.88 5.28
C ASN A 34 7.48 -17.86 5.78
N ILE A 35 6.21 -17.58 5.45
CA ILE A 35 5.10 -18.52 5.63
C ILE A 35 4.94 -19.32 4.33
N LYS A 36 5.35 -20.59 4.32
CA LYS A 36 4.80 -21.54 3.33
C LYS A 36 3.32 -21.71 3.68
N LEU A 37 2.44 -21.19 2.83
CA LEU A 37 0.99 -21.29 2.99
C LEU A 37 0.54 -22.73 2.73
N GLU A 38 0.73 -23.61 3.71
CA GLU A 38 0.07 -24.91 3.73
C GLU A 38 -1.39 -24.73 4.14
N HIS A 39 -2.32 -24.93 3.19
CA HIS A 39 -3.76 -24.91 3.46
C HIS A 39 -4.21 -26.27 4.01
N ASN A 40 -3.95 -26.50 5.30
CA ASN A 40 -4.29 -27.75 5.97
C ASN A 40 -5.81 -27.90 6.20
N GLU A 41 -6.56 -26.80 6.19
CA GLU A 41 -8.00 -26.74 6.36
C GLU A 41 -8.73 -27.24 5.10
N ALA A 42 -8.23 -26.88 3.91
CA ALA A 42 -8.77 -27.36 2.64
C ALA A 42 -8.57 -28.87 2.43
N LYS A 43 -7.72 -29.52 3.24
CA LYS A 43 -7.54 -30.99 3.24
C LYS A 43 -8.61 -31.71 4.07
N ASN A 44 -9.34 -31.04 4.95
CA ASN A 44 -10.29 -31.65 5.89
C ASN A 44 -11.75 -31.24 5.63
N ASN A 45 -12.18 -31.28 4.35
CA ASN A 45 -13.57 -31.02 3.96
C ASN A 45 -14.45 -32.23 4.33
N LYS A 46 -15.60 -31.99 4.96
CA LYS A 46 -16.52 -33.04 5.45
C LYS A 46 -17.56 -33.47 4.41
N ASN A 47 -17.79 -32.63 3.40
CA ASN A 47 -18.78 -32.86 2.35
C ASN A 47 -18.31 -32.28 1.01
N GLU A 48 -18.98 -32.66 -0.07
CA GLU A 48 -18.62 -32.28 -1.44
C GLU A 48 -18.74 -30.77 -1.67
N ILE A 49 -19.69 -30.11 -1.00
CA ILE A 49 -19.89 -28.67 -1.08
C ILE A 49 -18.64 -27.94 -0.56
N GLU A 50 -18.13 -28.34 0.60
CA GLU A 50 -16.89 -27.81 1.18
C GLU A 50 -15.67 -28.04 0.25
N VAL A 51 -15.60 -29.17 -0.44
CA VAL A 51 -14.53 -29.43 -1.43
C VAL A 51 -14.60 -28.45 -2.59
N VAL A 52 -15.80 -28.20 -3.14
CA VAL A 52 -15.98 -27.25 -4.25
C VAL A 52 -15.62 -25.83 -3.82
N PHE A 53 -16.10 -25.38 -2.67
CA PHE A 53 -15.78 -24.04 -2.17
C PHE A 53 -14.28 -23.89 -1.84
N SER A 54 -13.69 -24.86 -1.15
CA SER A 54 -12.24 -24.87 -0.88
C SER A 54 -11.42 -24.83 -2.17
N GLY A 55 -11.84 -25.57 -3.21
CA GLY A 55 -11.22 -25.55 -4.54
C GLY A 55 -11.33 -24.18 -5.22
N LEU A 56 -12.49 -23.52 -5.17
CA LEU A 56 -12.70 -22.17 -5.70
C LEU A 56 -11.82 -21.13 -4.99
N PHE A 57 -11.71 -21.22 -3.66
CA PHE A 57 -10.84 -20.32 -2.89
C PHE A 57 -9.37 -20.56 -3.18
N LEU A 58 -8.93 -21.82 -3.31
CA LEU A 58 -7.56 -22.15 -3.72
C LEU A 58 -7.28 -21.66 -5.15
N PHE A 59 -8.22 -21.84 -6.07
CA PHE A 59 -8.13 -21.31 -7.43
C PHE A 59 -8.00 -19.79 -7.43
N TYR A 60 -8.88 -19.09 -6.71
CA TYR A 60 -8.80 -17.64 -6.57
C TYR A 60 -7.45 -17.20 -6.01
N LYS A 61 -6.95 -17.87 -4.98
CA LYS A 61 -5.65 -17.57 -4.39
C LYS A 61 -4.51 -17.82 -5.38
N THR A 62 -4.45 -18.98 -6.03
CA THR A 62 -3.36 -19.30 -6.95
C THR A 62 -3.37 -18.39 -8.19
N PHE A 63 -4.54 -18.07 -8.74
CA PHE A 63 -4.66 -17.28 -9.97
C PHE A 63 -4.64 -15.77 -9.74
N PHE A 64 -5.32 -15.27 -8.71
CA PHE A 64 -5.43 -13.82 -8.45
C PHE A 64 -4.47 -13.33 -7.36
N SER A 65 -4.20 -14.10 -6.30
CA SER A 65 -3.28 -13.68 -5.21
C SER A 65 -1.82 -13.62 -5.67
N SER A 66 -1.46 -14.22 -6.81
CA SER A 66 -0.13 -14.03 -7.41
C SER A 66 0.16 -12.58 -7.80
N GLN A 67 -0.84 -11.69 -7.85
CA GLN A 67 -0.63 -10.26 -8.04
C GLN A 67 0.00 -9.57 -6.81
N ASP A 68 0.04 -10.24 -5.65
CA ASP A 68 0.75 -9.76 -4.46
C ASP A 68 2.29 -9.94 -4.54
N LEU A 69 2.83 -10.47 -5.66
CA LEU A 69 4.27 -10.63 -5.92
C LEU A 69 4.91 -9.47 -6.71
N THR A 70 4.26 -8.31 -6.88
CA THR A 70 4.95 -7.18 -7.54
C THR A 70 6.02 -6.62 -6.60
N VAL A 71 7.25 -7.15 -6.71
CA VAL A 71 8.44 -6.53 -6.11
C VAL A 71 8.48 -5.10 -6.62
N CYS A 72 8.50 -4.14 -5.71
CA CYS A 72 8.52 -2.74 -6.06
C CYS A 72 9.71 -2.48 -7.02
N THR A 73 9.45 -1.91 -8.20
CA THR A 73 10.50 -1.56 -9.17
C THR A 73 11.41 -0.45 -8.64
N PHE A 74 11.03 0.16 -7.52
CA PHE A 74 11.69 1.30 -6.95
C PHE A 74 12.06 1.14 -5.48
N SER A 75 13.04 1.93 -5.06
CA SER A 75 13.49 2.10 -3.68
C SER A 75 13.23 3.54 -3.21
N PRO A 76 12.63 3.75 -2.01
CA PRO A 76 12.06 2.73 -1.12
C PRO A 76 10.80 2.05 -1.70
N SER A 77 10.34 0.98 -1.07
CA SER A 77 9.12 0.25 -1.47
C SER A 77 7.89 1.18 -1.49
N CYS A 78 6.84 0.84 -2.26
CA CYS A 78 5.65 1.70 -2.36
C CYS A 78 4.95 1.96 -1.01
N SER A 79 4.93 0.97 -0.12
CA SER A 79 4.38 1.11 1.24
C SER A 79 5.22 2.06 2.08
N GLU A 80 6.55 1.91 2.04
CA GLU A 80 7.47 2.80 2.75
C GLU A 80 7.45 4.23 2.18
N PHE A 81 7.43 4.37 0.86
CA PHE A 81 7.21 5.63 0.17
C PHE A 81 5.92 6.30 0.67
N GLY A 82 4.81 5.56 0.77
CA GLY A 82 3.54 6.11 1.24
C GLY A 82 3.61 6.59 2.69
N ILE A 83 4.25 5.83 3.57
CA ILE A 83 4.50 6.24 4.96
C ILE A 83 5.33 7.53 5.00
N LEU A 84 6.40 7.61 4.22
CA LEU A 84 7.28 8.78 4.16
C LEU A 84 6.54 10.01 3.55
N ALA A 85 5.77 9.81 2.49
CA ALA A 85 5.02 10.86 1.82
C ALA A 85 3.93 11.44 2.74
N VAL A 86 3.19 10.58 3.44
CA VAL A 86 2.17 11.02 4.41
C VAL A 86 2.82 11.72 5.60
N LYS A 87 3.93 11.21 6.14
CA LYS A 87 4.67 11.86 7.24
C LYS A 87 5.21 13.24 6.85
N LYS A 88 5.67 13.41 5.61
CA LYS A 88 6.30 14.65 5.16
C LYS A 88 5.31 15.70 4.63
N PHE A 89 4.25 15.27 3.95
CA PHE A 89 3.34 16.17 3.24
C PHE A 89 1.89 16.11 3.72
N GLY A 90 1.59 15.29 4.72
CA GLY A 90 0.25 15.07 5.24
C GLY A 90 -0.57 14.07 4.41
N VAL A 91 -1.73 13.66 4.95
CA VAL A 91 -2.53 12.56 4.40
C VAL A 91 -3.02 12.83 2.97
N ILE A 92 -3.47 14.05 2.68
CA ILE A 92 -4.04 14.38 1.37
C ILE A 92 -2.95 14.38 0.29
N LYS A 93 -1.90 15.19 0.46
CA LYS A 93 -0.81 15.30 -0.52
C LYS A 93 0.03 14.01 -0.57
N GLY A 94 0.34 13.42 0.58
CA GLY A 94 1.02 12.13 0.65
C GLY A 94 0.22 11.00 0.01
N GLY A 95 -1.11 10.99 0.19
CA GLY A 95 -2.01 10.03 -0.46
C GLY A 95 -1.97 10.14 -1.99
N VAL A 96 -2.10 11.36 -2.53
CA VAL A 96 -1.99 11.59 -3.99
C VAL A 96 -0.62 11.16 -4.52
N MET A 97 0.47 11.48 -3.81
CA MET A 97 1.83 11.04 -4.18
C MET A 97 1.95 9.51 -4.18
N THR A 98 1.34 8.85 -3.21
CA THR A 98 1.36 7.38 -3.09
C THR A 98 0.55 6.71 -4.20
N MET A 99 -0.58 7.30 -4.59
CA MET A 99 -1.38 6.77 -5.70
C MET A 99 -0.65 6.92 -7.04
N ASP A 100 -0.05 8.09 -7.31
CA ASP A 100 0.85 8.28 -8.47
C ASP A 100 1.97 7.25 -8.49
N ARG A 101 2.55 6.99 -7.32
CA ARG A 101 3.62 6.03 -7.16
C ARG A 101 3.21 4.60 -7.55
N LEU A 102 2.02 4.17 -7.12
CA LEU A 102 1.49 2.84 -7.41
C LEU A 102 1.19 2.65 -8.90
N THR A 103 0.69 3.67 -9.60
CA THR A 103 0.42 3.57 -11.04
C THR A 103 1.71 3.40 -11.87
N ARG A 104 2.82 3.97 -11.39
CA ARG A 104 4.13 3.85 -12.04
C ARG A 104 4.93 2.63 -11.59
N CYS A 105 4.67 2.09 -10.41
CA CYS A 105 5.38 0.93 -9.86
C CYS A 105 4.94 -0.38 -10.54
N ASN A 106 5.41 -0.55 -11.77
CA ASN A 106 5.22 -1.76 -12.55
C ASN A 106 6.48 -2.04 -13.39
N GLY A 107 6.56 -3.22 -14.00
CA GLY A 107 7.73 -3.65 -14.80
C GLY A 107 8.05 -2.79 -16.02
N LEU A 108 7.17 -1.84 -16.39
CA LEU A 108 7.35 -0.89 -17.49
C LEU A 108 7.69 0.53 -16.99
N SER A 109 8.22 0.62 -15.77
CA SER A 109 8.63 1.89 -15.17
C SER A 109 9.56 2.69 -16.10
N PRO A 110 9.42 4.03 -16.21
CA PRO A 110 10.17 4.83 -17.17
C PRO A 110 11.69 4.70 -17.01
N SER A 111 12.44 4.69 -18.12
CA SER A 111 13.92 4.58 -18.15
C SER A 111 14.68 5.76 -17.54
N ASN A 112 13.97 6.80 -17.09
CA ASN A 112 14.55 8.09 -16.69
C ASN A 112 14.81 8.21 -15.17
N TYR A 113 14.61 7.13 -14.41
CA TYR A 113 14.95 7.10 -12.98
C TYR A 113 16.38 6.61 -12.77
N GLU A 114 17.09 7.26 -11.86
CA GLU A 114 18.42 6.81 -11.43
C GLU A 114 18.32 5.45 -10.72
N ILE A 115 19.28 4.56 -10.95
CA ILE A 115 19.35 3.27 -10.27
C ILE A 115 20.06 3.42 -8.91
N ASP A 116 19.49 2.84 -7.87
CA ASP A 116 20.16 2.66 -6.58
C ASP A 116 21.18 1.54 -6.68
N LYS A 117 22.47 1.87 -6.57
CA LYS A 117 23.56 0.90 -6.62
C LYS A 117 23.49 -0.17 -5.53
N LYS A 118 22.76 0.09 -4.42
CA LYS A 118 22.63 -0.85 -3.31
C LYS A 118 21.53 -1.88 -3.55
N THR A 119 20.36 -1.43 -4.01
CA THR A 119 19.19 -2.30 -4.19
C THR A 119 18.97 -2.73 -5.63
N MET A 120 19.68 -2.11 -6.59
CA MET A 120 19.47 -2.24 -8.03
C MET A 120 18.05 -1.87 -8.48
N LEU A 121 17.32 -1.10 -7.66
CA LEU A 121 15.98 -0.59 -7.94
C LEU A 121 16.05 0.88 -8.37
N LEU A 122 14.99 1.38 -9.02
CA LEU A 122 14.88 2.78 -9.41
C LEU A 122 14.69 3.69 -8.18
N LYS A 123 15.43 4.80 -8.07
CA LYS A 123 15.32 5.76 -6.97
C LYS A 123 14.14 6.69 -7.16
N ASP A 124 13.23 6.69 -6.21
CA ASP A 124 12.17 7.71 -6.14
C ASP A 124 11.72 7.87 -4.68
N ASP A 125 12.21 8.95 -4.07
CA ASP A 125 12.02 9.31 -2.67
C ASP A 125 11.04 10.50 -2.60
N PRO A 126 10.01 10.43 -1.73
CA PRO A 126 9.01 11.49 -1.65
C PRO A 126 9.61 12.80 -1.14
N GLY A 127 10.78 12.75 -0.52
CA GLY A 127 11.51 13.91 -0.04
C GLY A 127 11.91 14.89 -1.14
N TYR A 128 11.94 14.46 -2.40
CA TYR A 128 12.25 15.26 -3.57
C TYR A 128 11.04 15.35 -4.52
N ILE A 129 10.12 16.29 -4.23
CA ILE A 129 8.85 16.47 -4.97
C ILE A 129 9.05 16.56 -6.50
N TYR A 130 10.19 17.08 -6.98
CA TYR A 130 10.46 17.20 -8.41
C TYR A 130 10.58 15.86 -9.16
N ARG A 131 10.74 14.74 -8.45
CA ARG A 131 10.76 13.39 -9.05
C ARG A 131 9.39 12.73 -9.13
N VAL A 132 8.36 13.33 -8.53
CA VAL A 132 6.99 12.80 -8.54
C VAL A 132 6.20 13.46 -9.67
N PRO A 133 5.99 12.78 -10.82
CA PRO A 133 5.54 13.41 -12.07
C PRO A 133 4.18 14.09 -11.97
N VAL A 134 3.20 13.48 -11.29
CA VAL A 134 1.89 14.12 -11.11
C VAL A 134 2.00 15.37 -10.25
N VAL A 135 2.79 15.34 -9.18
CA VAL A 135 2.87 16.47 -8.23
C VAL A 135 3.81 17.56 -8.72
N SER A 136 4.83 17.23 -9.51
CA SER A 136 5.74 18.21 -10.11
C SER A 136 5.05 19.08 -11.16
N SER A 137 3.99 18.56 -11.79
CA SER A 137 3.15 19.29 -12.77
C SER A 137 2.08 20.19 -12.15
N LEU A 138 1.80 20.08 -10.85
CA LEU A 138 0.76 20.86 -10.14
C LEU A 138 1.30 22.20 -9.59
N LYS A 139 2.23 22.85 -10.31
CA LYS A 139 2.73 24.19 -9.98
C LYS A 139 1.80 25.29 -10.47
#